data_AF-A0AAD7DL99-F1
#
_entry.id   AF-A0AAD7DL99-F1
#
_cell.length_a   1.000
_cell.length_b   1.000
_cell.length_c   1.000
_cell.angle_alpha   90.00
_cell.angle_beta   90.00
_cell.angle_gamma   90.00
#
_symmetry.space_group_name_H-M   'P 1'
#
loop_
_entity.id
_entity.type
_entity.pdbx_description
1 polymer ?
#
loop_
_entity_poly.entity_id
_entity_poly.type
_entity_poly.pdbx_seq_one_letter_code
_entity_poly.pdbx_strand_id
1 'polypeptide(L)'
;MTVESCLAFCTSDGFNLAGVEFGSECYCDQALQDSGTLTSEGNCDMPCSGNSNELCGAGNFVDVYWNGILPVAPQNVGPWEYKGCFSDNVNSRALPHPQSISGGVTIETCTAACKANGFGVAGLEVGLECWCSSSLPTSSLLSDAACHTACVANTTEFCGGSSKLSVYEDSAGEICLSTTRATNFNLQAMYFTPPTTGSASVPLHVAIVNTVTLVSYSILTVRRF
;
A
#
# COMPACT_ATOMS: atom_id res chain seq x y z
N MET A 1 -2.25 -4.02 38.05
CA MET A 1 -2.46 -4.44 36.65
C MET A 1 -2.75 -5.96 36.67
N THR A 2 -3.84 -6.41 36.04
CA THR A 2 -4.16 -7.84 35.75
C THR A 2 -4.22 -8.08 34.24
N VAL A 3 -4.12 -9.32 33.79
CA VAL A 3 -4.25 -9.66 32.36
C VAL A 3 -5.56 -9.07 31.80
N GLU A 4 -6.69 -9.30 32.47
CA GLU A 4 -8.01 -8.82 32.02
C GLU A 4 -8.07 -7.29 31.92
N SER A 5 -7.42 -6.57 32.84
CA SER A 5 -7.40 -5.12 32.80
C SER A 5 -6.62 -4.59 31.58
N CYS A 6 -5.55 -5.27 31.16
CA CYS A 6 -4.80 -4.92 29.96
C CYS A 6 -5.58 -5.27 28.69
N LEU A 7 -6.19 -6.47 28.63
CA LEU A 7 -7.03 -6.88 27.51
C LEU A 7 -8.20 -5.91 27.30
N ALA A 8 -8.89 -5.54 28.38
CA ALA A 8 -10.00 -4.61 28.33
C ALA A 8 -9.57 -3.23 27.85
N PHE A 9 -8.42 -2.74 28.31
CA PHE A 9 -7.86 -1.46 27.88
C PHE A 9 -7.55 -1.46 26.37
N CYS A 10 -6.75 -2.42 25.89
CA CYS A 10 -6.36 -2.47 24.49
C CYS A 10 -7.55 -2.67 23.55
N THR A 11 -8.49 -3.56 23.91
CA THR A 11 -9.70 -3.76 23.09
C THR A 11 -10.61 -2.54 23.07
N SER A 12 -10.70 -1.78 24.17
CA SER A 12 -11.48 -0.53 24.21
C SER A 12 -10.90 0.58 23.35
N ASP A 13 -9.57 0.59 23.18
CA ASP A 13 -8.84 1.52 22.32
C ASP A 13 -8.72 1.02 20.86
N GLY A 14 -9.35 -0.12 20.54
CA GLY A 14 -9.44 -0.65 19.18
C GLY A 14 -8.21 -1.43 18.71
N PHE A 15 -7.34 -1.86 19.63
CA PHE A 15 -6.20 -2.71 19.34
C PHE A 15 -6.57 -4.20 19.38
N ASN A 16 -5.97 -4.97 18.46
CA ASN A 16 -6.21 -6.40 18.36
C ASN A 16 -5.22 -7.25 19.17
N LEU A 17 -4.09 -6.65 19.57
CA LEU A 17 -3.09 -7.26 20.44
C LEU A 17 -2.97 -6.50 21.75
N ALA A 18 -2.77 -7.27 22.82
CA ALA A 18 -2.41 -6.77 24.13
C ALA A 18 -1.19 -7.54 24.63
N GLY A 19 -0.20 -6.83 25.16
CA GLY A 19 1.02 -7.39 25.72
C GLY A 19 1.15 -6.98 27.18
N VAL A 20 1.51 -7.92 28.06
CA VAL A 20 1.85 -7.60 29.46
C VAL A 20 3.33 -7.88 29.71
N GLU A 21 4.01 -6.95 30.38
CA GLU A 21 5.42 -7.06 30.74
C GLU A 21 5.65 -6.62 32.18
N PHE A 22 6.71 -7.15 32.78
CA PHE A 22 7.26 -6.68 34.06
C PHE A 22 6.22 -6.60 35.19
N GLY A 23 5.22 -7.49 35.17
CA GLY A 23 4.16 -7.58 36.18
C GLY A 23 3.20 -6.38 36.23
N SER A 24 3.45 -5.30 35.48
CA SER A 24 2.76 -4.03 35.68
C SER A 24 2.57 -3.18 34.43
N GLU A 25 3.22 -3.54 33.33
CA GLU A 25 3.16 -2.80 32.07
C GLU A 25 2.14 -3.46 31.13
N CYS A 26 1.47 -2.62 30.34
CA CYS A 26 0.49 -3.04 29.36
C CYS A 26 0.77 -2.30 28.05
N TYR A 27 0.87 -3.07 26.96
CA TYR A 27 1.18 -2.61 25.62
C TYR A 27 0.05 -3.00 24.69
N CYS A 28 -0.31 -2.13 23.76
CA CYS A 28 -1.34 -2.39 22.76
C CYS A 28 -0.73 -2.20 21.37
N ASP A 29 -1.01 -3.13 20.47
CA ASP A 29 -0.57 -3.03 19.08
C ASP A 29 -1.63 -3.65 18.16
N GLN A 30 -1.54 -3.35 16.87
CA GLN A 30 -2.35 -3.98 15.84
C GLN A 30 -1.66 -5.22 15.26
N ALA A 31 -0.33 -5.28 15.32
CA ALA A 31 0.43 -6.40 14.80
C ALA A 31 1.66 -6.72 15.65
N LEU A 32 2.09 -7.98 15.57
CA LEU A 32 3.35 -8.40 16.16
C LEU A 32 4.49 -7.76 15.36
N GLN A 33 5.29 -6.95 16.04
CA GLN A 33 6.50 -6.36 15.45
C GLN A 33 7.59 -7.44 15.27
N ASP A 34 8.37 -7.34 14.19
CA ASP A 34 9.39 -8.32 13.78
C ASP A 34 10.47 -8.61 14.84
N SER A 35 10.61 -7.78 15.87
CA SER A 35 11.56 -8.00 16.97
C SER A 35 11.14 -9.13 17.92
N GLY A 36 9.89 -9.59 17.86
CA GLY A 36 9.39 -10.66 18.72
C GLY A 36 9.87 -12.03 18.25
N THR A 37 10.77 -12.68 18.99
CA THR A 37 11.06 -14.11 18.80
C THR A 37 10.24 -14.91 19.80
N LEU A 38 9.45 -15.88 19.31
CA LEU A 38 8.74 -16.81 20.18
C LEU A 38 9.74 -17.52 21.10
N THR A 39 9.42 -17.57 22.38
CA THR A 39 10.25 -18.17 23.42
C THR A 39 9.42 -19.14 24.26
N SER A 40 10.08 -19.82 25.20
CA SER A 40 9.40 -20.69 26.17
C SER A 40 8.50 -19.86 27.09
N GLU A 41 7.26 -20.31 27.29
CA GLU A 41 6.30 -19.72 28.24
C GLU A 41 6.90 -19.57 29.66
N GLY A 42 7.81 -20.47 30.04
CA GLY A 42 8.49 -20.40 31.34
C GLY A 42 9.39 -19.16 31.54
N ASN A 43 9.67 -18.38 30.49
CA ASN A 43 10.38 -17.10 30.63
C ASN A 43 9.46 -15.93 31.01
N CYS A 44 8.14 -16.13 30.94
CA CYS A 44 7.14 -15.16 31.36
C CYS A 44 6.64 -15.51 32.76
N ASP A 45 7.51 -15.43 33.76
CA ASP A 45 7.28 -15.96 35.10
C ASP A 45 6.98 -14.88 36.16
N MET A 46 6.85 -13.61 35.78
CA MET A 46 6.61 -12.52 36.70
C MET A 46 5.11 -12.40 37.06
N PRO A 47 4.73 -12.44 38.34
CA PRO A 47 3.33 -12.28 38.74
C PRO A 47 2.79 -10.88 38.43
N CYS A 48 1.51 -10.80 38.06
CA CYS A 48 0.85 -9.53 37.85
C CYS A 48 0.66 -8.76 39.18
N SER A 49 0.97 -7.46 39.18
CA SER A 49 0.84 -6.54 40.33
C SER A 49 -0.57 -6.43 40.91
N GLY A 50 -1.59 -6.70 40.10
CA GLY A 50 -3.01 -6.68 40.49
C GLY A 50 -3.59 -8.06 40.80
N ASN A 51 -2.93 -9.15 40.40
CA ASN A 51 -3.32 -10.52 40.70
C ASN A 51 -2.10 -11.45 40.64
N SER A 52 -1.59 -11.87 41.80
CA SER A 52 -0.39 -12.73 41.85
C SER A 52 -0.63 -14.17 41.39
N ASN A 53 -1.87 -14.55 41.02
CA ASN A 53 -2.19 -15.85 40.44
C ASN A 53 -2.10 -15.85 38.90
N GLU A 54 -1.87 -14.69 38.30
CA GLU A 54 -1.63 -14.52 36.86
C GLU A 54 -0.15 -14.19 36.62
N LEU A 55 0.33 -14.54 35.42
CA LEU A 55 1.67 -14.20 34.94
C LEU A 55 1.56 -13.06 33.93
N CYS A 56 2.49 -12.12 34.00
CA CYS A 56 2.50 -10.90 33.23
C CYS A 56 3.89 -10.57 32.70
N GLY A 57 4.38 -11.47 31.84
CA GLY A 57 5.70 -11.38 31.22
C GLY A 57 6.84 -11.55 32.21
N ALA A 58 7.99 -10.97 31.89
CA ALA A 58 9.15 -10.80 32.75
C ALA A 58 10.06 -9.71 32.13
N GLY A 59 11.25 -9.47 32.68
CA GLY A 59 12.19 -8.52 32.07
C GLY A 59 12.63 -8.95 30.68
N ASN A 60 12.26 -8.19 29.64
CA ASN A 60 12.43 -8.49 28.20
C ASN A 60 11.54 -9.61 27.65
N PHE A 61 10.49 -10.01 28.37
CA PHE A 61 9.56 -11.04 27.93
C PHE A 61 8.13 -10.55 28.05
N VAL A 62 7.42 -10.51 26.93
CA VAL A 62 6.03 -10.04 26.85
C VAL A 62 5.11 -11.23 26.59
N ASP A 63 4.12 -11.43 27.45
CA ASP A 63 3.00 -12.31 27.11
C ASP A 63 2.04 -11.55 26.18
N VAL A 64 1.86 -12.06 24.97
CA VAL A 64 1.01 -11.43 23.95
C VAL A 64 -0.30 -12.20 23.80
N TYR A 65 -1.40 -11.46 23.88
CA TYR A 65 -2.77 -11.93 23.69
C TYR A 65 -3.36 -11.29 22.44
N TRP A 66 -4.14 -12.07 21.68
CA TRP A 66 -4.83 -11.58 20.50
C TRP A 66 -6.35 -11.84 20.60
N ASN A 67 -7.15 -10.95 20.01
CA ASN A 67 -8.61 -11.10 19.98
C ASN A 67 -9.14 -11.99 18.82
N GLY A 68 -8.25 -12.46 17.95
CA GLY A 68 -8.54 -13.37 16.84
C GLY A 68 -8.59 -12.67 15.48
N ILE A 69 -8.38 -11.35 15.44
CA ILE A 69 -8.40 -10.53 14.23
C ILE A 69 -6.99 -9.95 14.05
N LEU A 70 -6.15 -10.60 13.23
CA LEU A 70 -4.87 -10.03 12.82
C LEU A 70 -5.06 -9.22 11.54
N PRO A 71 -4.43 -8.04 11.41
CA PRO A 71 -4.48 -7.30 10.17
C PRO A 71 -3.83 -8.12 9.04
N VAL A 72 -4.32 -7.92 7.82
CA VAL A 72 -3.82 -8.61 6.63
C VAL A 72 -3.43 -7.61 5.55
N ALA A 73 -2.54 -8.02 4.65
CA ALA A 73 -2.37 -7.37 3.35
C ALA A 73 -3.13 -8.22 2.31
N PRO A 74 -4.39 -7.88 1.97
CA PRO A 74 -5.16 -8.62 0.98
C PRO A 74 -4.39 -8.70 -0.32
N GLN A 75 -4.22 -9.90 -0.86
CA GLN A 75 -3.50 -10.07 -2.12
C GLN A 75 -4.24 -9.42 -3.31
N ASN A 76 -5.57 -9.26 -3.19
CA ASN A 76 -6.40 -8.63 -4.21
C ASN A 76 -7.44 -7.72 -3.55
N VAL A 77 -7.63 -6.53 -4.12
CA VAL A 77 -8.68 -5.56 -3.75
C VAL A 77 -9.37 -5.09 -5.03
N GLY A 78 -10.51 -5.71 -5.34
CA GLY A 78 -11.15 -5.52 -6.64
C GLY A 78 -10.19 -5.92 -7.78
N PRO A 79 -9.91 -5.02 -8.76
CA PRO A 79 -8.96 -5.30 -9.84
C PRO A 79 -7.49 -5.08 -9.45
N TRP A 80 -7.21 -4.63 -8.23
CA TRP A 80 -5.85 -4.32 -7.76
C TRP A 80 -5.20 -5.52 -7.12
N GLU A 81 -3.93 -5.78 -7.44
CA GLU A 81 -3.11 -6.85 -6.88
C GLU A 81 -1.99 -6.27 -6.02
N TYR A 82 -1.75 -6.86 -4.86
CA TYR A 82 -0.63 -6.51 -3.98
C TYR A 82 0.70 -6.91 -4.61
N LYS A 83 1.63 -5.97 -4.72
CA LYS A 83 2.96 -6.18 -5.32
C LYS A 83 4.08 -6.27 -4.30
N GLY A 84 3.78 -6.05 -3.03
CA GLY A 84 4.73 -6.16 -1.93
C GLY A 84 5.03 -4.83 -1.24
N CYS A 85 5.93 -4.92 -0.27
CA CYS A 85 6.41 -3.80 0.52
C CYS A 85 7.65 -3.16 -0.13
N PHE A 86 7.60 -1.87 -0.43
CA PHE A 86 8.71 -1.15 -1.06
C PHE A 86 9.27 -0.06 -0.15
N SER A 87 10.58 0.20 -0.23
CA SER A 87 11.17 1.34 0.47
C SER A 87 10.72 2.67 -0.14
N ASP A 88 10.53 3.68 0.70
CA ASP A 88 10.29 5.06 0.29
C ASP A 88 11.36 6.02 0.86
N ASN A 89 11.56 7.16 0.20
CA ASN A 89 12.49 8.19 0.63
C ASN A 89 11.91 9.58 0.36
N VAL A 90 11.85 10.43 1.38
CA VAL A 90 11.29 11.78 1.27
C VAL A 90 11.98 12.66 0.21
N ASN A 91 13.26 12.42 -0.07
CA ASN A 91 14.04 13.14 -1.09
C ASN A 91 13.93 12.51 -2.49
N SER A 92 13.39 11.30 -2.59
CA SER A 92 13.25 10.54 -3.82
C SER A 92 12.08 9.56 -3.70
N ARG A 93 10.86 10.10 -3.72
CA ARG A 93 9.63 9.33 -3.49
C ARG A 93 9.50 8.21 -4.51
N ALA A 94 9.21 7.01 -4.02
CA ALA A 94 8.96 5.83 -4.83
C ALA A 94 7.66 5.98 -5.64
N LEU A 95 6.63 6.60 -5.04
CA LEU A 95 5.41 7.02 -5.69
C LEU A 95 5.24 8.55 -5.55
N PRO A 96 5.23 9.33 -6.64
CA PRO A 96 5.37 10.79 -6.55
C PRO A 96 4.05 11.57 -6.36
N HIS A 97 2.88 10.93 -6.45
CA HIS A 97 1.59 11.63 -6.47
C HIS A 97 0.74 11.37 -5.21
N PRO A 98 0.83 12.21 -4.17
CA PRO A 98 0.05 12.05 -2.95
C PRO A 98 -1.44 12.32 -3.20
N GLN A 99 -2.31 11.59 -2.51
CA GLN A 99 -3.76 11.78 -2.54
C GLN A 99 -4.28 12.25 -1.18
N SER A 100 -5.26 13.14 -1.21
CA SER A 100 -6.01 13.54 -0.01
C SER A 100 -7.36 12.84 0.00
N ILE A 101 -7.54 11.91 0.95
CA ILE A 101 -8.75 11.10 1.08
C ILE A 101 -9.52 11.54 2.33
N SER A 102 -10.75 12.00 2.11
CA SER A 102 -11.64 12.36 3.22
C SER A 102 -12.23 11.10 3.86
N GLY A 103 -12.27 11.05 5.19
CA GLY A 103 -12.77 9.89 5.95
C GLY A 103 -11.69 8.88 6.35
N GLY A 104 -10.45 9.08 5.92
CA GLY A 104 -9.30 8.24 6.27
C GLY A 104 -8.90 7.27 5.16
N VAL A 105 -7.68 6.74 5.26
CA VAL A 105 -7.08 5.88 4.25
C VAL A 105 -7.24 4.40 4.64
N THR A 106 -7.77 3.63 3.70
CA THR A 106 -7.80 2.16 3.65
C THR A 106 -7.24 1.73 2.29
N ILE A 107 -7.04 0.43 2.09
CA ILE A 107 -6.55 -0.08 0.80
C ILE A 107 -7.56 0.23 -0.33
N GLU A 108 -8.86 0.05 -0.08
CA GLU A 108 -9.94 0.33 -1.04
C GLU A 108 -10.01 1.80 -1.40
N THR A 109 -9.96 2.68 -0.41
CA THR A 109 -10.08 4.12 -0.65
C THR A 109 -8.86 4.65 -1.39
N CYS A 110 -7.65 4.17 -1.07
CA CYS A 110 -6.44 4.58 -1.76
C CYS A 110 -6.40 4.09 -3.21
N THR A 111 -6.66 2.80 -3.43
CA THR A 111 -6.72 2.22 -4.78
C THR A 111 -7.82 2.88 -5.64
N ALA A 112 -8.99 3.16 -5.06
CA ALA A 112 -10.05 3.89 -5.74
C ALA A 112 -9.64 5.33 -6.10
N ALA A 113 -8.97 6.05 -5.18
CA ALA A 113 -8.48 7.40 -5.43
C ALA A 113 -7.41 7.44 -6.53
N CYS A 114 -6.45 6.51 -6.51
CA CYS A 114 -5.46 6.39 -7.57
C CYS A 114 -6.12 6.10 -8.92
N LYS A 115 -7.06 5.16 -8.97
CA LYS A 115 -7.83 4.85 -10.18
C LYS A 115 -8.56 6.07 -10.73
N ALA A 116 -9.27 6.80 -9.87
CA ALA A 116 -10.05 7.97 -10.25
C ALA A 116 -9.20 9.11 -10.82
N ASN A 117 -7.92 9.18 -10.42
CA ASN A 117 -6.94 10.15 -10.91
C ASN A 117 -6.08 9.60 -12.07
N GLY A 118 -6.43 8.44 -12.64
CA GLY A 118 -5.76 7.88 -13.82
C GLY A 118 -4.43 7.18 -13.53
N PHE A 119 -4.19 6.79 -12.28
CA PHE A 119 -3.00 6.04 -11.88
C PHE A 119 -3.29 4.54 -11.79
N GLY A 120 -2.38 3.74 -12.31
CA GLY A 120 -2.43 2.27 -12.25
C GLY A 120 -1.69 1.66 -11.06
N VAL A 121 -1.02 2.48 -10.26
CA VAL A 121 -0.29 2.05 -9.06
C VAL A 121 -0.70 2.91 -7.87
N ALA A 122 -0.93 2.26 -6.75
CA ALA A 122 -1.27 2.84 -5.47
C ALA A 122 -0.29 2.34 -4.41
N GLY A 123 0.03 3.16 -3.43
CA GLY A 123 0.86 2.79 -2.30
C GLY A 123 0.40 3.48 -1.03
N LEU A 124 0.40 2.73 0.05
CA LEU A 124 -0.04 3.20 1.36
C LEU A 124 1.17 3.29 2.29
N GLU A 125 1.30 4.42 2.99
CA GLU A 125 2.40 4.68 3.92
C GLU A 125 1.85 5.04 5.31
N VAL A 126 2.54 4.56 6.35
CA VAL A 126 2.32 4.91 7.77
C VAL A 126 0.87 4.82 8.27
N GLY A 127 0.04 3.97 7.64
CA GLY A 127 -1.34 3.74 8.06
C GLY A 127 -2.34 4.82 7.65
N LEU A 128 -1.91 5.93 7.06
CA LEU A 128 -2.78 7.11 6.83
C LEU A 128 -2.49 7.88 5.53
N GLU A 129 -1.40 7.59 4.84
CA GLU A 129 -1.06 8.26 3.59
C GLU A 129 -1.37 7.38 2.38
N CYS A 130 -1.76 8.03 1.28
CA CYS A 130 -2.00 7.39 0.01
C CYS A 130 -1.19 8.09 -1.09
N TRP A 131 -0.46 7.31 -1.86
CA TRP A 131 0.43 7.75 -2.92
C TRP A 131 0.14 6.97 -4.21
N CYS A 132 0.25 7.62 -5.36
CA CYS A 132 -0.02 7.01 -6.65
C CYS A 132 1.13 7.21 -7.63
N SER A 133 1.16 6.35 -8.65
CA SER A 133 2.00 6.52 -9.83
C SER A 133 1.38 5.80 -11.04
N SER A 134 1.95 6.05 -12.23
CA SER A 134 1.59 5.32 -13.44
C SER A 134 2.39 4.04 -13.63
N SER A 135 3.41 3.79 -12.79
CA SER A 135 4.34 2.68 -12.95
C SER A 135 4.89 2.21 -11.62
N LEU A 136 5.14 0.91 -11.49
CA LEU A 136 5.70 0.35 -10.27
C LEU A 136 7.00 1.05 -9.84
N PRO A 137 7.23 1.19 -8.52
CA PRO A 137 8.43 1.81 -8.02
C PRO A 137 9.66 0.97 -8.36
N THR A 138 10.79 1.65 -8.57
CA THR A 138 12.11 1.01 -8.78
C THR A 138 12.92 0.91 -7.48
N SER A 139 12.33 1.33 -6.35
CA SER A 139 12.93 1.20 -5.03
C SER A 139 13.00 -0.26 -4.58
N SER A 140 13.69 -0.50 -3.46
CA SER A 140 13.94 -1.85 -2.99
C SER A 140 12.65 -2.52 -2.50
N LEU A 141 12.38 -3.72 -2.98
CA LEU A 141 11.41 -4.63 -2.39
C LEU A 141 11.95 -5.14 -1.04
N LEU A 142 11.10 -5.12 -0.02
CA LEU A 142 11.40 -5.46 1.37
C LEU A 142 10.59 -6.68 1.82
N SER A 143 10.86 -7.14 3.05
CA SER A 143 9.95 -8.04 3.75
C SER A 143 8.60 -7.36 3.95
N ASP A 144 7.49 -8.10 3.74
CA ASP A 144 6.14 -7.59 4.00
C ASP A 144 5.94 -7.10 5.43
N ALA A 145 6.69 -7.69 6.37
CA ALA A 145 6.64 -7.27 7.77
C ALA A 145 7.07 -5.82 8.01
N ALA A 146 7.90 -5.25 7.13
CA ALA A 146 8.25 -3.83 7.19
C ALA A 146 7.07 -2.89 6.86
N CYS A 147 5.98 -3.44 6.31
CA CYS A 147 4.76 -2.76 5.95
C CYS A 147 3.56 -3.15 6.85
N HIS A 148 3.80 -3.72 8.03
CA HIS A 148 2.74 -4.12 8.97
C HIS A 148 2.21 -2.99 9.86
N THR A 149 2.17 -1.74 9.37
CA THR A 149 1.43 -0.67 10.06
C THR A 149 -0.04 -0.76 9.67
N ALA A 150 -0.94 -0.91 10.64
CA ALA A 150 -2.36 -0.99 10.35
C ALA A 150 -2.91 0.33 9.79
N CYS A 151 -3.93 0.24 8.95
CA CYS A 151 -4.64 1.43 8.49
C CYS A 151 -5.38 2.08 9.65
N VAL A 152 -5.26 3.41 9.80
CA VAL A 152 -5.96 4.15 10.87
C VAL A 152 -7.48 4.05 10.71
N ALA A 153 -7.97 4.02 9.47
CA ALA A 153 -9.40 3.92 9.17
C ALA A 153 -9.91 2.47 9.03
N ASN A 154 -9.02 1.48 9.00
CA ASN A 154 -9.37 0.06 8.98
C ASN A 154 -8.26 -0.78 9.63
N THR A 155 -8.39 -1.04 10.92
CA THR A 155 -7.33 -1.72 11.70
C THR A 155 -7.17 -3.20 11.36
N THR A 156 -8.02 -3.76 10.48
CA THR A 156 -7.90 -5.14 10.00
C THR A 156 -7.02 -5.27 8.75
N GLU A 157 -6.42 -4.17 8.30
CA GLU A 157 -5.59 -4.12 7.09
C GLU A 157 -4.24 -3.45 7.35
N PHE A 158 -3.22 -3.88 6.60
CA PHE A 158 -1.91 -3.25 6.58
C PHE A 158 -1.79 -2.18 5.50
N CYS A 159 -1.30 -1.01 5.91
CA CYS A 159 -1.18 0.22 5.14
C CYS A 159 0.26 0.79 5.20
N GLY A 160 1.25 -0.07 4.98
CA GLY A 160 2.66 0.32 4.85
C GLY A 160 3.40 0.46 6.17
N GLY A 161 4.36 1.37 6.20
CA GLY A 161 5.19 1.65 7.38
C GLY A 161 5.95 2.96 7.22
N SER A 162 6.68 3.37 8.26
CA SER A 162 7.46 4.62 8.23
C SER A 162 8.54 4.56 7.14
N SER A 163 8.39 5.26 6.01
CA SER A 163 9.25 5.11 4.81
C SER A 163 9.18 3.73 4.15
N LYS A 164 8.02 3.06 4.25
CA LYS A 164 7.71 1.81 3.54
C LYS A 164 6.30 1.85 2.96
N LEU A 165 6.15 1.49 1.69
CA LEU A 165 4.89 1.51 0.96
C LEU A 165 4.36 0.09 0.76
N SER A 166 3.13 -0.18 1.19
CA SER A 166 2.35 -1.32 0.70
C SER A 166 1.85 -0.97 -0.69
N VAL A 167 2.38 -1.60 -1.74
CA VAL A 167 2.10 -1.22 -3.14
C VAL A 167 1.11 -2.18 -3.78
N TYR A 168 0.15 -1.60 -4.50
CA TYR A 168 -0.87 -2.29 -5.29
C TYR A 168 -0.82 -1.80 -6.73
N GLU A 169 -1.05 -2.69 -7.69
CA GLU A 169 -1.15 -2.36 -9.12
C GLU A 169 -2.50 -2.81 -9.66
N ASP A 170 -3.12 -1.99 -10.50
CA ASP A 170 -4.37 -2.33 -11.18
C ASP A 170 -4.09 -3.39 -12.25
N SER A 171 -4.38 -4.64 -11.93
CA SER A 171 -4.23 -5.80 -12.82
C SER A 171 -5.31 -5.85 -13.89
N ALA A 172 -6.34 -5.01 -13.81
CA ALA A 172 -7.16 -4.66 -14.96
C ALA A 172 -6.37 -3.68 -15.84
N GLY A 173 -5.19 -4.12 -16.31
CA GLY A 173 -4.29 -3.37 -17.16
C GLY A 173 -5.12 -2.68 -18.22
N GLU A 174 -4.94 -1.35 -18.33
CA GLU A 174 -5.80 -0.43 -19.07
C GLU A 174 -6.88 -1.17 -19.85
N ILE A 175 -8.07 -1.32 -19.27
CA ILE A 175 -9.23 -1.29 -20.14
C ILE A 175 -9.17 0.12 -20.74
N CYS A 176 -8.45 0.26 -21.86
CA CYS A 176 -8.85 1.17 -22.90
C CYS A 176 -10.34 0.96 -22.96
N LEU A 177 -11.12 1.90 -22.43
CA LEU A 177 -12.55 1.99 -22.66
C LEU A 177 -12.69 2.23 -24.16
N SER A 178 -12.45 1.18 -24.94
CA SER A 178 -12.75 1.08 -26.34
C SER A 178 -14.25 0.94 -26.40
N THR A 179 -14.90 2.09 -26.25
CA THR A 179 -16.17 2.36 -26.91
C THR A 179 -16.38 3.84 -27.16
N THR A 180 -15.62 4.75 -26.55
CA THR A 180 -15.41 6.06 -27.17
C THR A 180 -14.38 5.90 -28.26
N ARG A 181 -14.88 5.60 -29.46
CA ARG A 181 -14.16 5.88 -30.71
C ARG A 181 -13.70 7.34 -30.58
N ALA A 182 -12.42 7.56 -30.31
CA ALA A 182 -11.85 8.90 -30.34
C ALA A 182 -11.88 9.34 -31.80
N THR A 183 -13.02 9.83 -32.25
CA THR A 183 -13.15 10.50 -33.54
C THR A 183 -12.80 11.95 -33.32
N ASN A 184 -11.94 12.51 -34.16
CA ASN A 184 -11.60 13.94 -34.21
C ASN A 184 -10.62 14.46 -33.15
N PHE A 185 -9.59 13.69 -32.77
CA PHE A 185 -8.43 14.26 -32.10
C PHE A 185 -7.33 14.59 -33.13
N ASN A 186 -6.71 15.77 -32.99
CA ASN A 186 -5.56 16.18 -33.79
C ASN A 186 -4.29 15.89 -32.99
N LEU A 187 -3.52 14.90 -33.41
CA LEU A 187 -2.16 14.72 -32.94
C LEU A 187 -1.22 15.60 -33.76
N GLN A 188 -0.43 16.43 -33.09
CA GLN A 188 0.64 17.20 -33.70
C GLN A 188 1.97 16.71 -33.17
N ALA A 189 2.82 16.20 -34.05
CA ALA A 189 4.23 16.04 -33.72
C ALA A 189 4.92 17.40 -33.83
N MET A 190 5.65 17.80 -32.79
CA MET A 190 6.55 18.95 -32.84
C MET A 190 7.96 18.46 -33.11
N TYR A 191 8.68 19.14 -34.00
CA TYR A 191 10.09 18.84 -34.22
C TYR A 191 10.93 19.36 -33.06
N PHE A 192 11.85 18.52 -32.56
CA PHE A 192 12.85 18.97 -31.59
C PHE A 192 13.76 20.07 -32.18
N THR A 193 14.04 20.00 -33.48
CA THR A 193 14.69 21.04 -34.28
C THR A 193 13.80 21.39 -35.48
N PRO A 194 13.15 22.57 -35.49
CA PRO A 194 12.29 22.97 -36.59
C PRO A 194 13.06 23.05 -37.92
N PRO A 195 12.51 22.53 -39.03
CA PRO A 195 13.15 22.67 -40.34
C PRO A 195 13.20 24.15 -40.76
N THR A 196 14.26 24.53 -41.47
CA THR A 196 14.46 25.92 -41.95
C THR A 196 13.44 26.35 -43.01
N THR A 197 12.70 25.40 -43.59
CA THR A 197 11.57 25.61 -44.49
C THR A 197 10.46 24.60 -44.17
N GLY A 198 9.20 25.02 -44.23
CA GLY A 198 8.03 24.18 -43.92
C GLY A 198 7.39 24.47 -42.55
N SER A 199 6.40 23.65 -42.17
CA SER A 199 5.66 23.81 -40.91
C SER A 199 6.43 23.19 -39.73
N ALA A 200 6.41 23.86 -38.56
CA ALA A 200 7.07 23.40 -37.32
C ALA A 200 6.34 22.22 -36.64
N SER A 201 5.18 21.83 -37.16
CA SER A 201 4.41 20.68 -36.72
C SER A 201 3.85 19.91 -37.91
N VAL A 202 3.64 18.61 -37.72
CA VAL A 202 3.00 17.73 -38.72
C VAL A 202 1.75 17.10 -38.13
N PRO A 203 0.60 17.20 -38.83
CA PRO A 203 -0.61 16.49 -38.42
C PRO A 203 -0.44 14.99 -38.65
N LEU A 204 -0.65 14.20 -37.60
CA LEU A 204 -0.56 12.75 -37.66
C LEU A 204 -1.95 12.12 -37.87
N HIS A 205 -1.99 11.06 -38.67
CA HIS A 205 -3.18 10.22 -38.85
C HIS A 205 -2.92 8.86 -38.22
N VAL A 206 -3.82 8.41 -37.34
CA VAL A 206 -3.72 7.09 -36.72
C VAL A 206 -4.33 6.06 -37.67
N ALA A 207 -3.51 5.13 -38.16
CA ALA A 207 -3.96 3.97 -38.92
C ALA A 207 -3.84 2.72 -38.05
N ILE A 208 -4.99 2.13 -37.69
CA ILE A 208 -5.04 0.88 -36.94
C ILE A 208 -4.99 -0.27 -37.94
N VAL A 209 -3.90 -1.04 -37.94
CA VAL A 209 -3.77 -2.22 -38.80
C VAL A 209 -3.80 -3.47 -37.92
N ASN A 210 -4.93 -4.18 -37.99
CA ASN A 210 -5.23 -5.52 -37.50
C ASN A 210 -4.69 -5.95 -36.11
N THR A 211 -5.61 -6.20 -35.20
CA THR A 211 -5.37 -6.53 -33.79
C THR A 211 -5.14 -8.03 -33.60
N VAL A 212 -3.95 -8.41 -33.15
CA VAL A 212 -3.78 -9.65 -32.38
C VAL A 212 -4.15 -9.32 -30.94
N THR A 213 -4.90 -10.18 -30.26
CA THR A 213 -5.21 -10.01 -28.83
C THR A 213 -3.91 -9.79 -28.05
N LEU A 214 -3.84 -8.67 -27.32
CA LEU A 214 -2.79 -8.28 -26.39
C LEU A 214 -1.53 -7.59 -26.94
N VAL A 215 -1.49 -7.17 -28.22
CA VAL A 215 -0.44 -6.24 -28.68
C VAL A 215 -1.03 -5.15 -29.58
N SER A 216 -0.98 -3.90 -29.13
CA SER A 216 -1.33 -2.72 -29.94
C SER A 216 -0.06 -2.07 -30.47
N TYR A 217 0.25 -2.28 -31.75
CA TYR A 217 1.24 -1.46 -32.45
C TYR A 217 0.57 -0.22 -33.01
N SER A 218 0.93 0.96 -32.52
CA SER A 218 0.57 2.23 -33.16
C SER A 218 1.66 2.58 -34.18
N ILE A 219 1.43 2.33 -35.47
CA ILE A 219 2.29 2.87 -36.52
C ILE A 219 1.94 4.36 -36.66
N LEU A 220 2.74 5.22 -36.04
CA LEU A 220 2.50 6.67 -36.02
C LEU A 220 2.86 7.36 -37.34
N THR A 221 3.49 6.68 -38.31
CA THR A 221 3.73 7.23 -39.66
C THR A 221 3.93 6.11 -40.69
N VAL A 222 3.29 6.20 -41.86
CA VAL A 222 3.71 5.48 -43.08
C VAL A 222 4.28 6.52 -44.03
N ARG A 223 5.58 6.46 -44.35
CA ARG A 223 6.16 7.30 -45.41
C ARG A 223 6.00 6.57 -46.75
N ARG A 224 5.37 7.21 -47.74
CA ARG A 224 5.54 6.82 -49.15
C ARG A 224 6.91 7.34 -49.62
N PHE A 225 7.64 6.51 -50.38
CA PHE A 225 8.62 7.01 -51.35
C PHE A 225 7.88 7.63 -52.54
#